data_AF-A0A7I7T2X4-F1
#
_entry.id   AF-A0A7I7T2X4-F1
#
_cell.length_a   1.000
_cell.length_b   1.000
_cell.length_c   1.000
_cell.angle_alpha   90.00
_cell.angle_beta   90.00
_cell.angle_gamma   90.00
#
_symmetry.space_group_name_H-M   'P 1'
#
loop_
_entity.id
_entity.type
_entity.pdbx_description
1 polymer ?
#
loop_
_entity_poly.entity_id
_entity_poly.type
_entity_poly.pdbx_seq_one_letter_code
_entity_poly.pdbx_strand_id
1 'polypeptide(L)'
;MRQRSTLAHELAHVLFGDWTDGEDLDLRSPAEIRADAFARHLLIPGEGLNVFLSHSSDVTEAELSAVVQWFLVSPALAAIALYHWDYIDVLTKDHWMQLSTPQLATRYGWMDQYRSLQNDANRTRSPQRLLARAIAGYRESVVSAQTLATLRGVSLEEVEEELAQAGVVPAEHQPPWMNATELPPVTVDLSDLDDEDMPTE
;
A
#
# COMPACT_ATOMS: atom_id res chain seq x y z
N MET A 1 -10.99 -4.81 3.28
CA MET A 1 -10.76 -6.21 3.73
C MET A 1 -10.22 -7.13 2.62
N ARG A 2 -10.61 -6.95 1.34
CA ARG A 2 -10.15 -7.79 0.20
C ARG A 2 -8.63 -7.86 0.01
N GLN A 3 -7.88 -6.78 0.26
CA GLN A 3 -6.42 -6.77 0.11
C GLN A 3 -5.72 -7.79 1.04
N ARG A 4 -6.22 -7.97 2.27
CA ARG A 4 -5.59 -8.86 3.25
C ARG A 4 -5.80 -10.33 2.91
N SER A 5 -6.98 -10.68 2.39
CA SER A 5 -7.23 -12.03 1.84
C SER A 5 -6.41 -12.31 0.59
N THR A 6 -6.30 -11.34 -0.33
CA THR A 6 -5.42 -11.47 -1.49
C THR A 6 -3.97 -11.68 -1.06
N LEU A 7 -3.44 -10.86 -0.16
CA LEU A 7 -2.06 -11.00 0.32
C LEU A 7 -1.81 -12.34 1.01
N ALA A 8 -2.76 -12.85 1.79
CA ALA A 8 -2.66 -14.17 2.42
C ALA A 8 -2.64 -15.31 1.39
N HIS A 9 -3.42 -15.17 0.32
CA HIS A 9 -3.45 -16.12 -0.80
C HIS A 9 -2.13 -16.08 -1.58
N GLU A 10 -1.64 -14.89 -1.96
CA GLU A 10 -0.33 -14.75 -2.64
C GLU A 10 0.83 -15.27 -1.78
N LEU A 11 0.78 -15.05 -0.46
CA LEU A 11 1.77 -15.59 0.45
C LEU A 11 1.81 -17.13 0.41
N ALA A 12 0.66 -17.79 0.20
CA ALA A 12 0.63 -19.24 0.04
C ALA A 12 1.46 -19.67 -1.18
N HIS A 13 1.24 -19.05 -2.33
CA HIS A 13 1.99 -19.36 -3.55
C HIS A 13 3.50 -19.16 -3.37
N VAL A 14 3.90 -18.08 -2.68
CA VAL A 14 5.31 -17.84 -2.36
C VAL A 14 5.88 -18.92 -1.44
N LEU A 15 5.13 -19.35 -0.42
CA LEU A 15 5.60 -20.37 0.52
C LEU A 15 5.68 -21.77 -0.11
N PHE A 16 4.77 -22.09 -1.03
CA PHE A 16 4.72 -23.41 -1.66
C PHE A 16 5.55 -23.52 -2.95
N GLY A 17 6.03 -22.40 -3.49
CA GLY A 17 6.88 -22.40 -4.68
C GLY A 17 6.11 -22.36 -6.00
N ASP A 18 4.82 -22.05 -5.96
CA ASP A 18 3.89 -22.26 -7.07
C ASP A 18 3.80 -21.06 -8.04
N TRP A 19 4.70 -20.08 -7.92
CA TRP A 19 4.59 -18.80 -8.65
C TRP A 19 4.96 -18.89 -10.14
N THR A 20 5.40 -20.05 -10.63
CA THR A 20 5.88 -20.25 -12.01
C THR A 20 4.99 -21.11 -12.89
N ASP A 21 3.99 -21.79 -12.32
CA ASP A 21 3.21 -22.76 -13.10
C ASP A 21 2.11 -22.04 -13.85
N GLY A 22 2.22 -22.01 -15.18
CA GLY A 22 1.18 -21.47 -16.07
C GLY A 22 -0.09 -22.31 -15.98
N GLU A 23 -1.21 -21.69 -15.64
CA GLU A 23 -2.46 -22.40 -15.40
C GLU A 23 -3.26 -22.66 -16.68
N ASP A 24 -3.69 -23.92 -16.85
CA ASP A 24 -4.83 -24.28 -17.70
C ASP A 24 -6.11 -23.72 -17.10
N LEU A 25 -6.85 -22.93 -17.87
CA LEU A 25 -7.93 -22.04 -17.40
C LEU A 25 -9.27 -22.73 -17.08
N ASP A 26 -9.41 -24.04 -17.32
CA ASP A 26 -10.73 -24.70 -17.31
C ASP A 26 -11.14 -25.34 -15.97
N LEU A 27 -10.21 -25.52 -15.02
CA LEU A 27 -10.50 -26.03 -13.66
C LEU A 27 -9.59 -25.33 -12.65
N ARG A 28 -10.14 -24.92 -11.49
CA ARG A 28 -9.32 -24.34 -10.41
C ARG A 28 -8.23 -25.33 -10.03
N SER A 29 -6.98 -24.92 -10.17
CA SER A 29 -5.83 -25.78 -9.93
C SER A 29 -5.81 -26.27 -8.47
N PRO A 30 -5.21 -27.42 -8.17
CA PRO A 30 -4.95 -27.83 -6.80
C PRO A 30 -4.13 -26.79 -6.01
N ALA A 31 -3.30 -25.99 -6.69
CA ALA A 31 -2.54 -24.90 -6.08
C ALA A 31 -3.45 -23.77 -5.61
N GLU A 32 -4.38 -23.32 -6.44
CA GLU A 32 -5.43 -22.34 -6.09
C GLU A 32 -6.27 -22.78 -4.89
N ILE A 33 -6.72 -24.04 -4.88
CA ILE A 33 -7.51 -24.60 -3.76
C ILE A 33 -6.68 -24.61 -2.47
N ARG A 34 -5.40 -24.99 -2.56
CA ARG A 34 -4.47 -24.97 -1.42
C ARG A 34 -4.23 -23.54 -0.92
N ALA A 35 -4.04 -22.57 -1.82
CA ALA A 35 -3.83 -21.17 -1.46
C ALA A 35 -5.06 -20.58 -0.74
N ASP A 36 -6.27 -20.86 -1.21
CA ASP A 36 -7.52 -20.48 -0.54
C ASP A 36 -7.68 -21.15 0.83
N ALA A 37 -7.31 -22.42 0.95
CA ALA A 37 -7.32 -23.12 2.24
C ALA A 37 -6.31 -22.50 3.21
N PHE A 38 -5.09 -22.23 2.76
CA PHE A 38 -4.05 -21.58 3.54
C PHE A 38 -4.50 -20.19 4.02
N ALA A 39 -4.99 -19.34 3.12
CA ALA A 39 -5.43 -17.99 3.44
C ALA A 39 -6.55 -17.99 4.50
N ARG A 40 -7.50 -18.93 4.42
CA ARG A 40 -8.55 -19.10 5.43
C ARG A 40 -7.99 -19.46 6.81
N HIS A 41 -7.09 -20.43 6.88
CA HIS A 41 -6.50 -20.87 8.16
C HIS A 41 -5.57 -19.82 8.76
N LEU A 42 -4.86 -19.05 7.92
CA LEU A 42 -4.01 -17.95 8.38
C LEU A 42 -4.84 -16.79 8.95
N LEU A 43 -5.95 -16.43 8.29
CA LEU A 43 -6.77 -15.29 8.68
C LEU A 43 -7.76 -15.61 9.79
N ILE A 44 -8.26 -16.85 9.83
CA ILE A 44 -9.21 -17.34 10.82
C ILE A 44 -8.71 -18.69 11.35
N PRO A 45 -7.75 -18.68 12.30
CA PRO A 45 -7.27 -19.91 12.93
C PRO A 45 -8.40 -20.59 13.72
N GLY A 46 -8.49 -21.93 13.65
CA GLY A 46 -9.51 -22.69 14.38
C GLY A 46 -9.43 -22.53 15.89
N GLU A 47 -8.21 -22.52 16.45
CA GLU A 47 -7.97 -22.19 17.86
C GLU A 47 -8.45 -20.79 18.21
N GLY A 48 -8.26 -19.83 17.30
CA GLY A 48 -8.74 -18.46 17.44
C GLY A 48 -10.26 -18.39 17.49
N LEU A 49 -10.96 -19.14 16.64
CA LEU A 49 -12.43 -19.25 16.69
C LEU A 49 -12.90 -19.89 17.99
N ASN A 50 -12.22 -20.94 18.45
CA ASN A 50 -12.60 -21.63 19.68
C ASN A 50 -12.51 -20.71 20.91
N VAL A 51 -11.40 -19.98 21.03
CA VAL A 51 -11.24 -18.97 22.08
C VAL A 51 -12.27 -17.86 21.95
N PHE A 52 -12.52 -17.37 20.73
CA PHE A 52 -13.44 -16.25 20.50
C PHE A 52 -14.90 -16.62 20.80
N LEU A 53 -15.36 -17.79 20.37
CA LEU A 53 -16.73 -18.25 20.54
C LEU A 53 -16.97 -18.97 21.88
N SER A 54 -15.93 -19.14 22.70
CA SER A 54 -16.02 -19.77 24.02
C SER A 54 -16.68 -21.15 24.00
N HIS A 55 -16.41 -21.96 22.96
CA HIS A 55 -17.05 -23.27 22.74
C HIS A 55 -18.59 -23.24 22.62
N SER A 56 -19.19 -22.10 22.25
CA SER A 56 -20.62 -22.06 21.94
C SER A 56 -20.94 -22.96 20.75
N SER A 57 -21.94 -23.83 20.90
CA SER A 57 -22.44 -24.70 19.84
C SER A 57 -23.50 -24.05 18.94
N ASP A 58 -24.09 -22.94 19.39
CA ASP A 58 -25.17 -22.25 18.68
C ASP A 58 -24.68 -20.87 18.21
N VAL A 59 -23.97 -20.87 17.08
CA VAL A 59 -23.47 -19.63 16.46
C VAL A 59 -24.61 -18.98 15.67
N THR A 60 -24.98 -17.75 16.04
CA THR A 60 -26.00 -16.95 15.33
C THR A 60 -25.34 -15.97 14.37
N GLU A 61 -26.18 -15.24 13.62
CA GLU A 61 -25.69 -14.17 12.74
C GLU A 61 -24.99 -13.03 13.52
N ALA A 62 -25.31 -12.86 14.82
CA ALA A 62 -24.60 -11.91 15.67
C ALA A 62 -23.14 -12.32 15.91
N GLU A 63 -22.90 -13.60 16.17
CA GLU A 63 -21.56 -14.17 16.27
C GLU A 63 -20.83 -14.12 14.93
N LEU A 64 -21.51 -14.37 13.80
CA LEU A 64 -20.92 -14.16 12.47
C LEU A 64 -20.41 -12.72 12.32
N SER A 65 -21.25 -11.74 12.66
CA SER A 65 -20.89 -10.32 12.59
C SER A 65 -19.68 -10.00 13.47
N ALA A 66 -19.65 -10.54 14.69
CA ALA A 66 -18.54 -10.38 15.61
C ALA A 66 -17.24 -11.02 15.08
N VAL A 67 -17.32 -12.21 14.48
CA VAL A 67 -16.18 -12.89 13.83
C VAL A 67 -15.67 -12.07 12.64
N VAL A 68 -16.57 -11.59 11.78
CA VAL A 68 -16.23 -10.73 10.64
C VAL A 68 -15.51 -9.46 11.09
N GLN A 69 -16.01 -8.83 12.15
CA GLN A 69 -15.45 -7.61 12.73
C GLN A 69 -14.09 -7.86 13.39
N TRP A 70 -13.96 -8.92 14.18
CA TRP A 70 -12.74 -9.23 14.92
C TRP A 70 -11.60 -9.69 14.01
N PHE A 71 -11.88 -10.64 13.12
CA PHE A 71 -10.88 -11.20 12.21
C PHE A 71 -10.68 -10.35 10.95
N LEU A 72 -11.49 -9.32 10.72
CA LEU A 72 -11.41 -8.40 9.57
C LEU A 72 -11.46 -9.13 8.21
N VAL A 73 -12.39 -10.08 8.09
CA VAL A 73 -12.60 -10.92 6.89
C VAL A 73 -13.97 -10.66 6.26
N SER A 74 -14.23 -11.25 5.09
CA SER A 74 -15.59 -11.21 4.50
C SER A 74 -16.53 -12.21 5.19
N PRO A 75 -17.87 -11.99 5.13
CA PRO A 75 -18.85 -12.94 5.64
C PRO A 75 -18.72 -14.32 4.98
N ALA A 76 -18.43 -14.37 3.68
CA ALA A 76 -18.21 -15.63 2.99
C ALA A 76 -17.01 -16.41 3.54
N LEU A 77 -15.89 -15.74 3.81
CA LEU A 77 -14.69 -16.39 4.35
C LEU A 77 -14.94 -16.87 5.79
N ALA A 78 -15.62 -16.06 6.60
CA ALA A 78 -16.04 -16.43 7.96
C ALA A 78 -16.99 -17.62 7.96
N ALA A 79 -18.03 -17.62 7.13
CA ALA A 79 -19.01 -18.70 7.02
C ALA A 79 -18.33 -20.02 6.66
N ILE A 80 -17.41 -20.02 5.69
CA ILE A 80 -16.69 -21.24 5.32
C ILE A 80 -15.79 -21.73 6.47
N ALA A 81 -15.13 -20.84 7.20
CA ALA A 81 -14.33 -21.22 8.35
C ALA A 81 -15.19 -21.81 9.48
N LEU A 82 -16.32 -21.18 9.80
CA LEU A 82 -17.25 -21.67 10.82
C LEU A 82 -17.80 -23.05 10.46
N TYR A 83 -18.14 -23.28 9.19
CA TYR A 83 -18.56 -24.59 8.69
C TYR A 83 -17.44 -25.64 8.80
N HIS A 84 -16.21 -25.28 8.42
CA HIS A 84 -15.07 -26.20 8.48
C HIS A 84 -14.74 -26.67 9.91
N TRP A 85 -15.03 -25.84 10.90
CA TRP A 85 -14.84 -26.15 12.33
C TRP A 85 -16.13 -26.61 13.04
N ASP A 86 -17.12 -27.06 12.28
CA ASP A 86 -18.38 -27.65 12.76
C ASP A 86 -19.25 -26.73 13.65
N TYR A 87 -19.10 -25.40 13.55
CA TYR A 87 -19.95 -24.44 14.27
C TYR A 87 -21.31 -24.21 13.63
N ILE A 88 -21.43 -24.45 12.31
CA ILE A 88 -22.64 -24.23 11.54
C ILE A 88 -22.82 -25.33 10.49
N ASP A 89 -24.05 -25.52 10.01
CA ASP A 89 -24.36 -26.43 8.92
C ASP A 89 -24.15 -25.81 7.53
N VAL A 90 -24.27 -26.65 6.49
CA VAL A 90 -24.06 -26.24 5.10
C VAL A 90 -25.10 -25.21 4.63
N LEU A 91 -26.34 -25.31 5.11
CA LEU A 91 -27.43 -24.40 4.74
C LEU A 91 -27.19 -22.99 5.29
N THR A 92 -26.78 -22.91 6.56
CA THR A 92 -26.41 -21.66 7.22
C THR A 92 -25.18 -21.04 6.56
N LYS A 93 -24.17 -21.86 6.23
CA LYS A 93 -22.98 -21.42 5.49
C LYS A 93 -23.37 -20.80 4.14
N ASP A 94 -24.17 -21.48 3.32
CA ASP A 94 -24.59 -20.97 2.01
C ASP A 94 -25.42 -19.68 2.12
N HIS A 95 -26.28 -19.57 3.15
CA HIS A 95 -27.03 -18.35 3.44
C HIS A 95 -26.11 -17.19 3.84
N TRP A 96 -25.19 -17.40 4.77
CA TRP A 96 -24.28 -16.36 5.28
C TRP A 96 -23.25 -15.90 4.26
N MET A 97 -22.87 -16.75 3.31
CA MET A 97 -22.01 -16.36 2.19
C MET A 97 -22.63 -15.28 1.28
N GLN A 98 -23.96 -15.12 1.30
CA GLN A 98 -24.66 -14.08 0.54
C GLN A 98 -24.69 -12.72 1.25
N LEU A 99 -24.33 -12.68 2.53
CA LEU A 99 -24.30 -11.46 3.32
C LEU A 99 -23.06 -10.63 2.97
N SER A 100 -23.21 -9.30 3.03
CA SER A 100 -22.11 -8.36 2.85
C SER A 100 -21.66 -7.75 4.18
N THR A 101 -20.37 -7.39 4.27
CA THR A 101 -19.81 -6.73 5.46
C THR A 101 -20.57 -5.45 5.85
N PRO A 102 -20.98 -4.56 4.91
CA PRO A 102 -21.78 -3.39 5.26
C PRO A 102 -23.16 -3.72 5.85
N GLN A 103 -23.81 -4.80 5.40
CA GLN A 103 -25.10 -5.23 5.96
C GLN A 103 -24.95 -5.66 7.41
N LEU A 104 -23.95 -6.50 7.72
CA LEU A 104 -23.67 -6.90 9.10
C LEU A 104 -23.27 -5.70 9.96
N ALA A 105 -22.39 -4.82 9.44
CA ALA A 105 -21.96 -3.63 10.16
C ALA A 105 -23.11 -2.67 10.49
N THR A 106 -24.09 -2.55 9.59
CA THR A 106 -25.30 -1.76 9.83
C THR A 106 -26.21 -2.44 10.87
N ARG A 107 -26.48 -3.74 10.71
CA ARG A 107 -27.38 -4.50 11.58
C ARG A 107 -26.87 -4.60 13.02
N TYR A 108 -25.54 -4.66 13.21
CA TYR A 108 -24.89 -4.86 14.50
C TYR A 108 -24.12 -3.63 15.01
N GLY A 109 -24.34 -2.45 14.41
CA GLY A 109 -23.92 -1.18 15.01
C GLY A 109 -22.43 -0.83 14.93
N TRP A 110 -21.69 -1.40 13.98
CA TRP A 110 -20.25 -1.12 13.79
C TRP A 110 -19.92 -0.49 12.43
N MET A 111 -20.91 0.12 11.77
CA MET A 111 -20.75 0.75 10.45
C MET A 111 -19.68 1.87 10.42
N ASP A 112 -19.54 2.65 11.49
CA ASP A 112 -18.51 3.70 11.56
C ASP A 112 -17.10 3.12 11.60
N GLN A 113 -16.91 2.02 12.35
CA GLN A 113 -15.65 1.28 12.32
C GLN A 113 -15.38 0.69 10.93
N TYR A 114 -16.39 0.11 10.28
CA TYR A 114 -16.25 -0.40 8.92
C TYR A 114 -15.81 0.70 7.94
N ARG A 115 -16.41 1.90 8.02
CA ARG A 115 -16.02 3.05 7.19
C ARG A 115 -14.60 3.51 7.47
N SER A 116 -14.17 3.56 8.74
CA SER A 116 -12.79 3.88 9.11
C SER A 116 -11.80 2.88 8.50
N LEU A 117 -12.06 1.57 8.65
CA LEU A 117 -11.23 0.52 8.06
C LEU A 117 -11.20 0.59 6.52
N GLN A 118 -12.33 0.92 5.89
CA GLN A 118 -12.43 1.08 4.45
C GLN A 118 -11.62 2.29 3.97
N ASN A 119 -11.72 3.42 4.66
CA ASN A 119 -10.95 4.62 4.35
C ASN A 119 -9.45 4.37 4.49
N ASP A 120 -9.02 3.68 5.56
CA ASP A 120 -7.62 3.34 5.78
C ASP A 120 -7.07 2.39 4.71
N ALA A 121 -7.88 1.44 4.24
CA ALA A 121 -7.50 0.50 3.19
C ALA A 121 -7.45 1.15 1.79
N ASN A 122 -8.28 2.17 1.57
CA ASN A 122 -8.32 2.94 0.31
C ASN A 122 -7.28 4.05 0.26
N ARG A 123 -6.66 4.40 1.40
CA ARG A 123 -5.62 5.42 1.45
C ARG A 123 -4.33 4.88 0.84
N THR A 124 -3.95 5.44 -0.30
CA THR A 124 -2.64 5.20 -0.92
C THR A 124 -1.54 5.59 0.06
N ARG A 125 -0.63 4.67 0.37
CA ARG A 125 0.55 4.92 1.22
C ARG A 125 1.79 4.95 0.34
N SER A 126 2.51 6.07 0.37
CA SER A 126 3.78 6.17 -0.34
C SER A 126 4.78 5.15 0.23
N PRO A 127 5.53 4.43 -0.62
CA PRO A 127 6.53 3.48 -0.14
C PRO A 127 7.56 4.17 0.76
N GLN A 128 7.66 3.72 2.01
CA GLN A 128 8.50 4.37 3.03
C GLN A 128 9.96 4.53 2.56
N ARG A 129 10.53 3.50 1.91
CA ARG A 129 11.91 3.56 1.41
C ARG A 129 12.11 4.61 0.32
N LEU A 130 11.12 4.80 -0.55
CA LEU A 130 11.17 5.82 -1.60
C LEU A 130 11.07 7.21 -0.97
N LEU A 131 10.13 7.39 -0.04
CA LEU A 131 9.95 8.65 0.68
C LEU A 131 11.20 9.02 1.49
N ALA A 132 11.82 8.06 2.18
CA ALA A 132 13.05 8.29 2.94
C ALA A 132 14.20 8.77 2.04
N ARG A 133 14.34 8.19 0.84
CA ARG A 133 15.34 8.65 -0.15
C ARG A 133 15.01 10.03 -0.69
N ALA A 134 13.74 10.33 -0.96
CA ALA A 134 13.32 11.63 -1.44
C ALA A 134 13.57 12.73 -0.38
N ILE A 135 13.31 12.45 0.90
CA ILE A 135 13.63 13.36 2.02
C ILE A 135 15.15 13.58 2.11
N ALA A 136 15.97 12.54 1.96
CA ALA A 136 17.42 12.70 1.90
C ALA A 136 17.84 13.60 0.71
N GLY A 137 17.25 13.42 -0.47
CA GLY A 137 17.49 14.29 -1.62
C GLY A 137 17.04 15.74 -1.39
N TYR A 138 15.93 15.95 -0.69
CA TYR A 138 15.47 17.28 -0.29
C TYR A 138 16.47 17.97 0.64
N ARG A 139 17.01 17.25 1.63
CA ARG A 139 18.06 17.77 2.51
C ARG A 139 19.32 18.18 1.75
N GLU A 140 19.63 17.54 0.64
CA GLU A 140 20.76 17.89 -0.21
C GLU A 140 20.38 18.90 -1.32
N SER A 141 19.18 19.48 -1.29
CA SER A 141 18.66 20.39 -2.32
C SER A 141 18.59 19.78 -3.74
N VAL A 142 18.63 18.45 -3.85
CA VAL A 142 18.52 17.69 -5.11
C VAL A 142 17.06 17.53 -5.54
N VAL A 143 16.14 17.50 -4.56
CA VAL A 143 14.70 17.30 -4.77
C VAL A 143 13.93 18.43 -4.10
N SER A 144 12.85 18.92 -4.70
CA SER A 144 12.03 20.00 -4.13
C SER A 144 10.96 19.47 -3.16
N ALA A 145 10.47 20.35 -2.28
CA ALA A 145 9.30 20.06 -1.44
C ALA A 145 8.06 19.69 -2.27
N GLN A 146 7.91 20.28 -3.46
CA GLN A 146 6.83 19.93 -4.40
C GLN A 146 6.89 18.47 -4.85
N THR A 147 8.09 17.93 -5.10
CA THR A 147 8.25 16.51 -5.45
C THR A 147 7.81 15.60 -4.29
N LEU A 148 8.11 15.99 -3.04
CA LEU A 148 7.65 15.26 -1.86
C LEU A 148 6.12 15.31 -1.72
N ALA A 149 5.50 16.47 -1.97
CA ALA A 149 4.05 16.63 -1.97
C ALA A 149 3.38 15.74 -3.01
N THR A 150 3.89 15.73 -4.24
CA THR A 150 3.41 14.85 -5.31
C THR A 150 3.59 13.37 -4.97
N LEU A 151 4.73 12.98 -4.40
CA LEU A 151 5.00 11.58 -4.00
C LEU A 151 4.03 11.11 -2.91
N ARG A 152 3.57 12.03 -2.06
CA ARG A 152 2.64 11.76 -0.95
C ARG A 152 1.16 11.97 -1.30
N GLY A 153 0.87 12.66 -2.40
CA GLY A 153 -0.51 13.04 -2.75
C GLY A 153 -1.14 14.03 -1.76
N VAL A 154 -0.32 14.90 -1.14
CA VAL A 154 -0.77 15.96 -0.21
C VAL A 154 -0.39 17.35 -0.75
N SER A 155 -0.81 18.43 -0.08
CA SER A 155 -0.46 19.79 -0.51
C SER A 155 1.01 20.11 -0.25
N LEU A 156 1.54 21.11 -0.97
CA LEU A 156 2.89 21.63 -0.74
C LEU A 156 3.01 22.22 0.67
N GLU A 157 1.99 23.00 1.09
CA GLU A 157 1.93 23.65 2.41
C GLU A 157 2.04 22.63 3.54
N GLU A 158 1.31 21.51 3.46
CA GLU A 158 1.37 20.44 4.46
C GLU A 158 2.78 19.84 4.56
N VAL A 159 3.45 19.64 3.43
CA VAL A 159 4.83 19.13 3.41
C VAL A 159 5.82 20.13 3.99
N GLU A 160 5.71 21.41 3.63
CA GLU A 160 6.61 22.46 4.14
C GLU A 160 6.46 22.64 5.64
N GLU A 161 5.22 22.66 6.16
CA GLU A 161 4.94 22.72 7.59
C GLU A 161 5.54 21.53 8.34
N GLU A 162 5.33 20.30 7.84
CA GLU A 162 5.88 19.10 8.46
C GLU A 162 7.42 19.09 8.46
N LEU A 163 8.05 19.46 7.33
CA LEU A 163 9.51 19.51 7.22
C LEU A 163 10.09 20.56 8.17
N ALA A 164 9.47 21.74 8.25
CA ALA A 164 9.88 22.80 9.17
C ALA A 164 9.74 22.36 10.63
N GLN A 165 8.61 21.76 11.01
CA GLN A 165 8.37 21.23 12.36
C GLN A 165 9.37 20.12 12.73
N ALA A 166 9.77 19.31 11.75
CA ALA A 166 10.77 18.25 11.92
C ALA A 166 12.23 18.76 11.87
N GLY A 167 12.45 20.06 11.61
CA GLY A 167 13.80 20.64 11.47
C GLY A 167 14.55 20.13 10.23
N VAL A 168 13.84 19.62 9.23
CA VAL A 168 14.41 19.16 7.97
C VAL A 168 14.54 20.35 7.04
N VAL A 169 15.73 20.91 6.96
CA VAL A 169 16.04 22.08 6.12
C VAL A 169 16.96 21.64 4.96
N PRO A 170 16.73 22.13 3.74
CA PRO A 170 17.61 21.87 2.60
C PRO A 170 18.98 22.53 2.80
N ALA A 171 20.04 21.84 2.44
CA ALA A 171 21.41 22.33 2.54
C ALA A 171 21.64 23.45 1.51
N GLU A 172 22.16 24.58 2.00
CA GLU A 172 22.64 25.65 1.15
C GLU A 172 23.91 25.19 0.43
N HIS A 173 23.78 24.87 -0.86
CA HIS A 173 24.92 24.69 -1.72
C HIS A 173 25.31 26.05 -2.29
N GLN A 174 26.36 26.65 -1.72
CA GLN A 174 27.01 27.80 -2.37
C GLN A 174 27.82 27.24 -3.55
N PRO A 175 27.46 27.52 -4.81
CA PRO A 175 28.33 27.15 -5.92
C PRO A 175 29.69 27.82 -5.70
N PRO A 176 30.82 27.14 -5.98
CA PRO A 176 32.11 27.79 -5.93
C PRO A 176 32.10 28.92 -6.97
N TRP A 177 32.02 30.15 -6.49
CA TRP A 177 32.25 31.32 -7.31
C TRP A 177 33.76 31.42 -7.55
N MET A 178 34.18 31.21 -8.79
CA MET A 178 35.54 31.55 -9.20
C MET A 178 35.66 33.06 -9.30
N ASN A 179 36.70 33.62 -8.69
CA ASN A 179 37.02 35.02 -8.93
C ASN A 179 37.44 35.20 -10.39
N ALA A 180 37.13 36.35 -10.99
CA ALA A 180 37.54 36.65 -12.37
C ALA A 180 39.06 36.50 -12.58
N THR A 181 39.85 36.69 -11.51
CA THR A 181 41.31 36.55 -11.50
C THR A 181 41.81 35.09 -11.50
N GLU A 182 40.94 34.14 -11.16
CA GLU A 182 41.23 32.70 -11.14
C GLU A 182 40.89 32.02 -12.48
N LEU A 183 40.25 32.75 -13.40
CA LEU A 183 40.02 32.28 -14.76
C LEU A 183 41.36 32.18 -15.50
N PRO A 184 41.60 31.10 -16.26
CA PRO A 184 42.78 31.01 -17.10
C PRO A 184 42.80 32.18 -18.09
N PRO A 185 43.98 32.73 -18.42
CA PRO A 185 44.08 33.82 -19.38
C PRO A 185 43.48 33.37 -20.72
N VAL A 186 42.41 34.04 -21.13
CA VAL A 186 41.77 33.79 -22.41
C VAL A 186 42.49 34.65 -23.45
N THR A 187 43.33 34.02 -24.26
CA THR A 187 43.86 34.63 -25.48
C THR A 187 42.78 34.52 -26.54
N VAL A 188 42.06 35.61 -26.78
CA VAL A 188 41.08 35.68 -27.86
C VAL A 188 41.82 36.12 -29.12
N ASP A 189 41.88 35.23 -30.11
CA ASP A 189 42.34 35.59 -31.44
C ASP A 189 41.20 36.31 -32.17
N LEU A 190 41.41 37.60 -32.45
CA LEU A 190 40.43 38.47 -33.12
C LEU A 190 40.85 38.76 -34.56
N SER A 191 41.86 38.05 -35.10
CA SER A 191 42.32 38.22 -36.48
C SER A 191 41.21 38.07 -37.52
N ASP A 192 40.18 37.29 -37.19
CA ASP A 192 39.05 37.00 -38.07
C ASP A 192 37.95 38.07 -38.02
N LEU A 193 38.12 39.13 -37.22
CA LEU A 193 37.19 40.27 -37.16
C LEU A 193 37.70 41.50 -37.92
N ASP A 194 38.96 41.50 -38.35
CA ASP A 194 39.51 42.53 -39.22
C ASP A 194 39.20 42.16 -40.68
N ASP A 195 37.94 42.28 -41.07
CA ASP A 195 37.57 42.40 -42.49
C ASP A 195 38.11 43.76 -42.99
N GLU A 196 39.38 43.81 -43.39
CA GLU A 196 39.93 44.85 -44.26
C GLU A 196 39.34 44.73 -45.68
N ASP A 197 38.02 44.81 -45.81
CA ASP A 197 37.34 45.09 -47.07
C ASP A 197 36.91 46.56 -47.09
N MET A 198 37.91 47.45 -46.98
CA MET A 198 37.76 48.83 -47.43
C MET A 198 38.26 48.91 -48.87
N PRO A 199 37.37 48.98 -49.88
CA PRO A 199 37.80 49.09 -51.27
C PRO A 199 38.52 50.44 -51.45
N THR A 200 39.80 50.38 -51.84
CA THR A 200 40.53 51.56 -52.31
C THR A 200 40.05 51.96 -53.70
N GLU A 201 39.88 53.27 -53.89
CA GLU A 201 39.35 54.04 -55.04
C GLU A 201 39.64 53.51 -56.46
#